data_AF-A0A351SB26-F1
#
_entry.id   AF-A0A351SB26-F1
#
_cell.length_a   1.000
_cell.length_b   1.000
_cell.length_c   1.000
_cell.angle_alpha   90.00
_cell.angle_beta   90.00
_cell.angle_gamma   90.00
#
_symmetry.space_group_name_H-M   'P 1'
#
loop_
_entity.id
_entity.type
_entity.pdbx_description
1 polymer ?
#
loop_
_entity_poly.entity_id
_entity_poly.type
_entity_poly.pdbx_seq_one_letter_code
_entity_poly.pdbx_strand_id
1 'polypeptide(L)'
;DRNRKYIVESCKARDLPIASHDDATEEHVEESAGYGMVVAEFPTTEVAAKASKAHGMGVMAGAPNMVRGQSHSGNISARELAALGLVDILSSDYVPVSLLHSAFLLHELNPDISLPRAIATVSSTPAEIVGLQDRGKLAAGKRGDVIRVYRSDDLPVVREVWREGLKVQ
;
A
#
# COMPACT_ATOMS: atom_id res chain seq x y z
N ASP A 1 -0.01 27.41 5.70
CA ASP A 1 -0.59 26.48 6.70
C ASP A 1 0.41 26.27 7.84
N ARG A 2 0.05 26.65 9.08
CA ARG A 2 0.93 26.53 10.27
C ARG A 2 0.96 25.09 10.80
N ASN A 3 -0.19 24.41 10.77
CA ASN A 3 -0.34 23.11 11.42
C ASN A 3 0.35 22.02 10.59
N ARG A 4 0.20 22.06 9.26
CA ARG A 4 0.90 21.14 8.35
C ARG A 4 2.42 21.19 8.54
N LYS A 5 3.00 22.39 8.56
CA LYS A 5 4.44 22.57 8.78
C LYS A 5 4.89 22.00 10.13
N TYR A 6 4.16 22.32 11.20
CA TYR A 6 4.45 21.79 12.53
C TYR A 6 4.43 20.25 12.58
N ILE A 7 3.44 19.61 11.95
CA ILE A 7 3.36 18.15 11.86
C ILE A 7 4.56 17.59 11.09
N VAL A 8 4.85 18.14 9.90
CA VAL A 8 5.98 17.68 9.08
C VAL A 8 7.30 17.80 9.81
N GLU A 9 7.57 18.96 10.44
CA GLU A 9 8.78 19.18 11.23
C GLU A 9 8.88 18.21 12.41
N SER A 10 7.76 17.94 13.08
CA SER A 10 7.70 17.00 14.21
C SER A 10 7.97 15.55 13.78
N CYS A 11 7.47 15.14 12.61
CA CYS A 11 7.73 13.82 12.05
C CYS A 11 9.19 13.67 11.60
N LYS A 12 9.73 14.68 10.91
CA LYS A 12 11.14 14.72 10.47
C LYS A 12 12.11 14.65 11.64
N ALA A 13 11.85 15.37 12.72
CA ALA A 13 12.69 15.35 13.92
C ALA A 13 12.71 13.97 14.64
N ARG A 14 11.83 13.04 14.24
CA ARG A 14 11.68 11.69 14.83
C ARG A 14 11.90 10.58 13.81
N ASP A 15 12.38 10.91 12.61
CA ASP A 15 12.56 9.98 11.49
C ASP A 15 11.28 9.18 11.16
N LEU A 16 10.11 9.82 11.30
CA LEU A 16 8.82 9.20 10.99
C LEU A 16 8.45 9.43 9.52
N PRO A 17 8.14 8.38 8.76
CA PRO A 17 7.66 8.51 7.39
C PRO A 17 6.30 9.22 7.38
N ILE A 18 6.07 10.00 6.33
CA ILE A 18 4.86 10.79 6.14
C ILE A 18 4.20 10.35 4.83
N ALA A 19 2.88 10.27 4.83
CA ALA A 19 2.08 10.05 3.64
C ALA A 19 1.25 11.30 3.32
N SER A 20 1.04 11.57 2.03
CA SER A 20 -0.04 12.46 1.58
C SER A 20 -1.34 11.69 1.51
N HIS A 21 -2.48 12.38 1.40
CA HIS A 21 -3.80 11.77 1.27
C HIS A 21 -4.64 12.51 0.23
N ASP A 22 -5.25 11.75 -0.69
CA ASP A 22 -6.19 12.22 -1.71
C ASP A 22 -5.60 13.25 -2.69
N ASP A 23 -4.31 13.13 -3.03
CA ASP A 23 -3.69 13.98 -4.06
C ASP A 23 -4.47 13.87 -5.38
N ALA A 24 -4.75 15.01 -6.00
CA ALA A 24 -5.62 15.11 -7.18
C ALA A 24 -4.94 15.81 -8.36
N THR A 25 -3.98 16.68 -8.10
CA THR A 25 -3.26 17.46 -9.11
C THR A 25 -1.75 17.32 -8.92
N GLU A 26 -0.97 17.77 -9.91
CA GLU A 26 0.49 17.78 -9.82
C GLU A 26 0.95 18.71 -8.69
N GLU A 27 0.29 19.84 -8.47
CA GLU A 27 0.65 20.80 -7.40
C GLU A 27 0.46 20.20 -6.00
N HIS A 28 -0.55 19.34 -5.79
CA HIS A 28 -0.69 18.60 -4.54
C HIS A 28 0.50 17.67 -4.31
N VAL A 29 0.93 16.96 -5.36
CA VAL A 29 2.07 16.04 -5.30
C VAL A 29 3.37 16.79 -5.10
N GLU A 30 3.59 17.91 -5.79
CA GLU A 30 4.77 18.75 -5.62
C GLU A 30 4.89 19.29 -4.19
N GLU A 31 3.77 19.71 -3.59
CA GLU A 31 3.74 20.11 -2.17
C GLU A 31 4.15 18.93 -1.27
N SER A 32 3.51 17.77 -1.46
CA SER A 32 3.75 16.55 -0.69
C SER A 32 5.21 16.07 -0.80
N ALA A 33 5.76 16.06 -2.01
CA ALA A 33 7.15 15.74 -2.29
C ALA A 33 8.10 16.78 -1.66
N GLY A 34 7.76 18.08 -1.71
CA GLY A 34 8.50 19.14 -1.03
C GLY A 34 8.56 18.97 0.49
N TYR A 35 7.56 18.34 1.09
CA TYR A 35 7.58 17.95 2.50
C TYR A 35 8.33 16.64 2.77
N GLY A 36 8.78 15.91 1.76
CA GLY A 36 9.49 14.65 1.90
C GLY A 36 8.57 13.49 2.27
N MET A 37 7.30 13.54 1.85
CA MET A 37 6.39 12.42 1.98
C MET A 37 6.86 11.27 1.10
N VAL A 38 6.69 10.03 1.57
CA VAL A 38 7.21 8.81 0.90
C VAL A 38 6.09 7.93 0.35
N VAL A 39 4.84 8.19 0.75
CA VAL A 39 3.65 7.47 0.28
C VAL A 39 2.61 8.49 -0.19
N ALA A 40 2.00 8.24 -1.34
CA ALA A 40 0.78 8.90 -1.79
C ALA A 40 -0.42 7.99 -1.48
N GLU A 41 -1.20 8.33 -0.45
CA GLU A 41 -2.39 7.58 -0.07
C GLU A 41 -3.58 7.99 -0.92
N PHE A 42 -4.15 7.01 -1.63
CA PHE A 42 -5.41 7.13 -2.37
C PHE A 42 -5.45 8.32 -3.35
N PRO A 43 -4.44 8.50 -4.24
CA PRO A 43 -4.53 9.55 -5.25
C PRO A 43 -5.82 9.41 -6.05
N THR A 44 -6.50 10.53 -6.25
CA THR A 44 -7.85 10.57 -6.81
C THR A 44 -7.86 10.67 -8.34
N THR A 45 -6.71 10.93 -8.95
CA THR A 45 -6.52 11.03 -10.40
C THR A 45 -5.30 10.23 -10.88
N GLU A 46 -5.32 9.83 -12.14
CA GLU A 46 -4.16 9.20 -12.80
C GLU A 46 -2.94 10.13 -12.81
N VAL A 47 -3.17 11.43 -13.02
CA VAL A 47 -2.13 12.46 -13.08
C VAL A 47 -1.39 12.53 -11.74
N ALA A 48 -2.11 12.61 -10.62
CA ALA A 48 -1.50 12.63 -9.30
C ALA A 48 -0.73 11.33 -8.99
N ALA A 49 -1.29 10.17 -9.35
CA ALA A 49 -0.60 8.90 -9.15
C ALA A 49 0.71 8.80 -9.95
N LYS A 50 0.70 9.21 -11.22
CA LYS A 50 1.92 9.25 -12.07
C LYS A 50 2.96 10.23 -11.54
N ALA A 51 2.54 11.44 -11.17
CA ALA A 51 3.42 12.44 -10.60
C ALA A 51 4.04 11.93 -9.28
N SER A 52 3.26 11.28 -8.42
CA SER A 52 3.75 10.72 -7.14
C SER A 52 4.90 9.74 -7.37
N LYS A 53 4.74 8.81 -8.32
CA LYS A 53 5.80 7.88 -8.70
C LYS A 53 7.03 8.58 -9.28
N ALA A 54 6.83 9.62 -10.09
CA ALA A 54 7.94 10.41 -10.64
C ALA A 54 8.76 11.12 -9.55
N HIS A 55 8.12 11.48 -8.43
CA HIS A 55 8.77 12.00 -7.23
C HIS A 55 9.32 10.92 -6.28
N GLY A 56 9.24 9.64 -6.66
CA GLY A 56 9.73 8.52 -5.84
C GLY A 56 8.81 8.14 -4.68
N MET A 57 7.58 8.65 -4.64
CA MET A 57 6.58 8.26 -3.64
C MET A 57 5.91 6.95 -4.05
N GLY A 58 5.70 6.05 -3.08
CA GLY A 58 4.92 4.84 -3.28
C GLY A 58 3.43 5.15 -3.34
N VAL A 59 2.72 4.65 -4.35
CA VAL A 59 1.28 4.85 -4.48
C VAL A 59 0.52 3.76 -3.74
N MET A 60 -0.32 4.17 -2.78
CA MET A 60 -1.13 3.28 -1.96
C MET A 60 -2.60 3.33 -2.37
N ALA A 61 -3.20 2.16 -2.61
CA ALA A 61 -4.61 2.01 -2.93
C ALA A 61 -5.36 1.23 -1.84
N GLY A 62 -6.65 1.51 -1.69
CA GLY A 62 -7.51 0.84 -0.70
C GLY A 62 -7.92 -0.55 -1.16
N ALA A 63 -7.55 -1.57 -0.39
CA ALA A 63 -7.95 -2.96 -0.61
C ALA A 63 -9.48 -3.16 -0.71
N PRO A 64 -10.33 -2.48 0.10
CA PRO A 64 -11.78 -2.64 -0.04
C PRO A 64 -12.28 -2.18 -1.42
N ASN A 65 -11.72 -1.09 -1.96
CA ASN A 65 -12.09 -0.57 -3.27
C ASN A 65 -11.56 -1.46 -4.41
N MET A 66 -10.42 -2.12 -4.20
CA MET A 66 -9.94 -3.15 -5.11
C MET A 66 -10.96 -4.29 -5.20
N VAL A 67 -11.36 -4.85 -4.05
CA VAL A 67 -12.31 -5.97 -3.97
C VAL A 67 -13.65 -5.59 -4.58
N ARG A 68 -14.20 -4.41 -4.25
CA ARG A 68 -15.49 -3.93 -4.77
C ARG A 68 -15.46 -3.62 -6.27
N GLY A 69 -14.32 -3.17 -6.79
CA GLY A 69 -14.14 -2.81 -8.20
C GLY A 69 -14.88 -1.55 -8.65
N GLN A 70 -15.23 -0.65 -7.72
CA GLN A 70 -15.88 0.63 -8.00
C GLN A 70 -15.20 1.74 -7.18
N SER A 71 -15.16 2.96 -7.72
CA SER A 71 -14.89 4.19 -6.95
C SER A 71 -16.22 4.83 -6.54
N HIS A 72 -16.29 5.42 -5.33
CA HIS A 72 -17.55 5.98 -4.80
C HIS A 72 -17.82 7.43 -5.20
N SER A 73 -16.94 8.05 -6.00
CA SER A 73 -16.87 9.52 -6.06
C SER A 73 -16.60 10.11 -7.44
N GLY A 74 -16.53 9.29 -8.51
CA GLY A 74 -16.06 9.76 -9.83
C GLY A 74 -14.54 9.90 -9.94
N ASN A 75 -13.80 9.61 -8.87
CA ASN A 75 -12.34 9.49 -8.85
C ASN A 75 -11.87 8.22 -9.57
N ILE A 76 -10.60 8.16 -9.95
CA ILE A 76 -9.99 6.94 -10.49
C ILE A 76 -10.12 5.79 -9.49
N SER A 77 -10.49 4.60 -9.95
CA SER A 77 -10.63 3.44 -9.06
C SER A 77 -9.30 2.77 -8.75
N ALA A 78 -9.25 2.04 -7.63
CA ALA A 78 -8.08 1.21 -7.28
C ALA A 78 -7.76 0.17 -8.37
N ARG A 79 -8.78 -0.33 -9.08
CA ARG A 79 -8.61 -1.26 -10.21
C ARG A 79 -8.00 -0.59 -11.43
N GLU A 80 -8.45 0.62 -11.76
CA GLU A 80 -7.88 1.39 -12.86
C GLU A 80 -6.42 1.74 -12.59
N LEU A 81 -6.09 2.22 -11.39
CA LEU A 81 -4.70 2.45 -10.99
C LEU A 81 -3.85 1.18 -11.09
N ALA A 82 -4.40 0.03 -10.67
CA ALA A 82 -3.72 -1.25 -10.76
C ALA A 82 -3.49 -1.71 -12.21
N ALA A 83 -4.49 -1.58 -13.08
CA ALA A 83 -4.41 -1.90 -14.50
C ALA A 83 -3.39 -1.02 -15.25
N LEU A 84 -3.22 0.22 -14.79
CA LEU A 84 -2.18 1.14 -15.27
C LEU A 84 -0.79 0.86 -14.67
N GLY A 85 -0.65 -0.14 -13.79
CA GLY A 85 0.61 -0.47 -13.13
C GLY A 85 1.08 0.59 -12.12
N LEU A 86 0.16 1.42 -11.62
CA LEU A 86 0.50 2.54 -10.74
C LEU A 86 0.51 2.18 -9.25
N VAL A 87 -0.18 1.12 -8.82
CA VAL A 87 -0.28 0.72 -7.40
C VAL A 87 0.98 0.00 -6.91
N ASP A 88 1.57 0.49 -5.82
CA ASP A 88 2.71 -0.13 -5.13
C ASP A 88 2.29 -0.83 -3.83
N ILE A 89 1.32 -0.23 -3.11
CA ILE A 89 0.89 -0.67 -1.78
C ILE A 89 -0.63 -0.87 -1.79
N LEU A 90 -1.10 -1.93 -1.12
CA LEU A 90 -2.51 -2.08 -0.76
C LEU A 90 -2.67 -1.92 0.77
N SER A 91 -3.64 -1.11 1.19
CA SER A 91 -4.01 -0.91 2.60
C SER A 91 -5.37 -1.52 2.90
N SER A 92 -5.53 -2.15 4.07
CA SER A 92 -6.82 -2.73 4.47
C SER A 92 -7.92 -1.69 4.61
N ASP A 93 -7.52 -0.45 4.91
CA ASP A 93 -8.42 0.65 5.24
C ASP A 93 -9.44 0.19 6.29
N TYR A 94 -10.72 0.56 6.16
CA TYR A 94 -11.80 0.18 7.05
C TYR A 94 -12.24 -1.31 6.98
N VAL A 95 -11.64 -2.16 6.13
CA VAL A 95 -11.98 -3.59 6.01
C VAL A 95 -10.74 -4.49 6.10
N PRO A 96 -10.34 -4.92 7.32
CA PRO A 96 -9.16 -5.77 7.54
C PRO A 96 -9.10 -7.02 6.65
N VAL A 97 -10.23 -7.71 6.48
CA VAL A 97 -10.32 -8.96 5.69
C VAL A 97 -10.06 -8.76 4.19
N SER A 98 -10.10 -7.52 3.69
CA SER A 98 -9.92 -7.22 2.27
C SER A 98 -8.45 -7.26 1.82
N LEU A 99 -7.49 -7.13 2.74
CA LEU A 99 -6.09 -6.91 2.40
C LEU A 99 -5.43 -8.08 1.67
N LEU A 100 -5.56 -9.30 2.21
CA LEU A 100 -4.99 -10.49 1.56
C LEU A 100 -5.75 -10.83 0.27
N HIS A 101 -7.07 -10.68 0.29
CA HIS A 101 -7.92 -10.92 -0.87
C HIS A 101 -7.59 -9.97 -2.03
N SER A 102 -7.38 -8.67 -1.76
CA SER A 102 -7.04 -7.69 -2.79
C SER A 102 -5.70 -7.98 -3.46
N ALA A 103 -4.71 -8.51 -2.73
CA ALA A 103 -3.45 -8.95 -3.33
C ALA A 103 -3.63 -10.14 -4.28
N PHE A 104 -4.49 -11.11 -3.95
CA PHE A 104 -4.81 -12.22 -4.86
C PHE A 104 -5.58 -11.73 -6.08
N LEU A 105 -6.60 -10.89 -5.89
CA LEU A 105 -7.35 -10.29 -7.00
C LEU A 105 -6.46 -9.41 -7.90
N LEU A 106 -5.48 -8.71 -7.33
CA LEU A 106 -4.53 -7.92 -8.11
C LEU A 106 -3.78 -8.80 -9.12
N HIS A 107 -3.35 -10.00 -8.72
CA HIS A 107 -2.75 -10.98 -9.60
C HIS A 107 -3.75 -11.53 -10.64
N GLU A 108 -4.96 -11.88 -10.21
CA GLU A 108 -5.97 -12.51 -11.08
C GLU A 108 -6.50 -11.57 -12.16
N LEU A 109 -6.68 -10.29 -11.83
CA LEU A 109 -7.21 -9.27 -12.74
C LEU A 109 -6.13 -8.69 -13.67
N ASN A 110 -4.84 -8.92 -13.39
CA ASN A 110 -3.74 -8.31 -14.14
C ASN A 110 -2.70 -9.39 -14.53
N PRO A 111 -2.77 -9.93 -15.75
CA PRO A 111 -1.91 -11.02 -16.21
C PRO A 111 -0.39 -10.77 -16.05
N ASP A 112 0.03 -9.50 -16.11
CA ASP A 112 1.44 -9.09 -16.01
C ASP A 112 1.94 -8.98 -14.56
N ILE A 113 1.06 -9.11 -13.57
CA ILE A 113 1.41 -9.06 -12.14
C ILE A 113 1.45 -10.50 -11.62
N SER A 114 2.65 -11.02 -11.35
CA SER A 114 2.81 -12.33 -10.71
C SER A 114 2.30 -12.32 -9.27
N LEU A 115 1.87 -13.47 -8.76
CA LEU A 115 1.43 -13.60 -7.37
C LEU A 115 2.48 -13.08 -6.36
N PRO A 116 3.78 -13.39 -6.45
CA PRO A 116 4.79 -12.81 -5.55
C PRO A 116 4.84 -11.28 -5.59
N ARG A 117 4.71 -10.67 -6.78
CA ARG A 117 4.67 -9.21 -6.94
C ARG A 117 3.41 -8.63 -6.30
N ALA A 118 2.27 -9.29 -6.46
CA ALA A 118 1.04 -8.86 -5.83
C ALA A 118 1.10 -8.96 -4.29
N ILE A 119 1.66 -10.04 -3.75
CA ILE A 119 1.88 -10.20 -2.30
C ILE A 119 2.87 -9.16 -1.76
N ALA A 120 3.87 -8.75 -2.54
CA ALA A 120 4.81 -7.69 -2.13
C ALA A 120 4.08 -6.38 -1.78
N THR A 121 2.96 -6.06 -2.44
CA THR A 121 2.16 -4.83 -2.18
C THR A 121 1.55 -4.78 -0.78
N VAL A 122 1.44 -5.92 -0.09
CA VAL A 122 0.91 -6.03 1.28
C VAL A 122 1.96 -6.55 2.27
N SER A 123 3.23 -6.62 1.87
CA SER A 123 4.31 -7.17 2.69
C SER A 123 5.62 -6.39 2.55
N SER A 124 6.47 -6.75 1.59
CA SER A 124 7.81 -6.17 1.46
C SER A 124 7.79 -4.72 1.00
N THR A 125 6.94 -4.37 0.04
CA THR A 125 6.90 -3.02 -0.55
C THR A 125 6.57 -1.94 0.49
N PRO A 126 5.47 -2.04 1.28
CA PRO A 126 5.20 -1.04 2.31
C PRO A 126 6.30 -1.01 3.39
N ALA A 127 6.85 -2.18 3.78
CA ALA A 127 7.93 -2.22 4.76
C ALA A 127 9.19 -1.50 4.28
N GLU A 128 9.57 -1.67 3.01
CA GLU A 128 10.73 -1.00 2.41
C GLU A 128 10.53 0.51 2.31
N ILE A 129 9.37 0.95 1.81
CA ILE A 129 9.06 2.38 1.61
C ILE A 129 9.05 3.14 2.94
N VAL A 130 8.53 2.53 4.01
CA VAL A 130 8.49 3.15 5.34
C VAL A 130 9.71 2.84 6.21
N GLY A 131 10.75 2.20 5.64
CA GLY A 131 12.03 1.98 6.31
C GLY A 131 12.08 0.85 7.34
N LEU A 132 11.10 -0.05 7.37
CA LEU A 132 11.05 -1.19 8.29
C LEU A 132 11.93 -2.35 7.80
N GLN A 133 13.18 -2.34 8.26
CA GLN A 133 14.19 -3.34 7.86
C GLN A 133 14.07 -4.69 8.58
N ASP A 134 13.16 -4.85 9.53
CA ASP A 134 13.02 -6.06 10.35
C ASP A 134 11.90 -6.99 9.88
N ARG A 135 11.08 -6.60 8.89
CA ARG A 135 9.88 -7.36 8.46
C ARG A 135 9.61 -7.27 6.96
N GLY A 136 8.49 -7.85 6.52
CA GLY A 136 8.00 -7.79 5.14
C GLY A 136 8.54 -8.88 4.20
N LYS A 137 9.54 -9.66 4.62
CA LYS A 137 10.11 -10.77 3.84
C LYS A 137 10.39 -11.99 4.72
N LEU A 138 10.21 -13.19 4.16
CA LEU A 138 10.67 -14.44 4.75
C LEU A 138 12.17 -14.61 4.50
N ALA A 139 12.99 -14.16 5.44
CA ALA A 139 14.43 -14.28 5.38
C ALA A 139 15.03 -14.42 6.79
N ALA A 140 16.17 -15.10 6.89
CA ALA A 140 16.90 -15.19 8.15
C ALA A 140 17.24 -13.79 8.69
N GLY A 141 17.10 -13.60 10.01
CA GLY A 141 17.33 -12.31 10.68
C GLY A 141 16.15 -11.33 10.65
N LYS A 142 15.07 -11.62 9.92
CA LYS A 142 13.81 -10.85 9.98
C LYS A 142 12.90 -11.40 11.10
N ARG A 143 11.92 -10.60 11.55
CA ARG A 143 10.90 -10.99 12.52
C ARG A 143 10.13 -12.21 12.02
N GLY A 144 9.85 -13.14 12.92
CA GLY A 144 9.04 -14.34 12.67
C GLY A 144 7.54 -14.05 12.55
N ASP A 145 7.18 -12.99 11.82
CA ASP A 145 5.80 -12.63 11.50
C ASP A 145 5.41 -13.32 10.20
N VAL A 146 4.66 -14.41 10.31
CA VAL A 146 4.35 -15.31 9.20
C VAL A 146 2.86 -15.63 9.20
N ILE A 147 2.28 -15.72 8.02
CA ILE A 147 0.94 -16.29 7.83
C ILE A 147 1.05 -17.49 6.90
N ARG A 148 0.33 -18.57 7.23
CA ARG A 148 0.11 -19.67 6.30
C ARG A 148 -1.25 -19.48 5.65
N VAL A 149 -1.26 -19.43 4.31
CA VAL A 149 -2.46 -19.20 3.52
C VAL A 149 -2.79 -20.46 2.74
N TYR A 150 -4.05 -20.87 2.79
CA TYR A 150 -4.63 -21.87 1.90
C TYR A 150 -5.55 -21.18 0.92
N ARG A 151 -5.32 -21.38 -0.37
CA ARG A 151 -6.23 -20.88 -1.41
C ARG A 151 -7.38 -21.87 -1.57
N SER A 152 -8.57 -21.48 -1.14
CA SER A 152 -9.82 -22.24 -1.36
C SER A 152 -10.54 -21.60 -2.54
N ASP A 153 -10.54 -22.27 -3.69
CA ASP A 153 -11.00 -21.70 -4.95
C ASP A 153 -10.28 -20.37 -5.26
N ASP A 154 -11.01 -19.25 -5.26
CA ASP A 154 -10.46 -17.92 -5.50
C ASP A 154 -10.23 -17.09 -4.22
N LEU A 155 -10.48 -17.67 -3.04
CA LEU A 155 -10.36 -16.97 -1.76
C LEU A 155 -9.11 -17.41 -0.98
N PRO A 156 -8.21 -16.48 -0.64
CA PRO A 156 -7.10 -16.79 0.25
C PRO A 156 -7.58 -16.85 1.71
N VAL A 157 -7.42 -18.02 2.33
CA VAL A 157 -7.82 -18.27 3.72
C VAL A 157 -6.58 -18.40 4.60
N VAL A 158 -6.46 -17.53 5.61
CA VAL A 158 -5.41 -17.64 6.63
C VAL A 158 -5.69 -18.86 7.51
N ARG A 159 -4.72 -19.78 7.58
CA ARG A 159 -4.81 -21.03 8.35
C ARG A 159 -4.06 -20.96 9.66
N GLU A 160 -2.92 -20.29 9.67
CA GLU A 160 -2.07 -20.15 10.85
C GLU A 160 -1.39 -18.79 10.82
N VAL A 161 -1.18 -18.21 11.99
CA VAL A 161 -0.51 -16.92 12.17
C VAL A 161 0.55 -17.06 13.24
N TRP A 162 1.76 -16.60 12.91
CA TRP A 162 2.84 -16.43 13.85
C TRP A 162 3.20 -14.95 13.94
N ARG A 163 3.46 -14.50 15.17
CA ARG A 163 4.02 -13.20 15.46
C ARG A 163 5.29 -13.41 16.26
N GLU A 164 6.41 -12.86 15.79
CA GLU A 164 7.72 -12.98 16.44
C GLU A 164 8.11 -14.45 16.72
N GLY A 165 7.70 -15.36 15.83
CA GLY A 165 7.96 -16.80 15.95
C GLY A 165 6.99 -17.57 16.83
N LEU A 166 6.07 -16.89 17.52
CA LEU A 166 5.05 -17.52 18.37
C LEU A 166 3.74 -17.68 17.59
N LYS A 167 3.17 -18.89 17.61
CA LYS A 167 1.86 -19.14 17.00
C LYS A 167 0.77 -18.45 17.82
N VAL A 168 -0.05 -17.61 17.18
CA VAL A 168 -1.13 -16.84 17.80
C VAL A 168 -2.52 -17.19 17.25
N GLN A 169 -2.58 -17.88 16.10
CA GLN A 169 -3.78 -18.46 15.50
C GLN A 169 -3.42 -19.77 14.80
#